data_AF-A0A9N8HEF4-F1
#
_entry.id   AF-A0A9N8HEF4-F1
#
_cell.length_a   1.000
_cell.length_b   1.000
_cell.length_c   1.000
_cell.angle_alpha   90.00
_cell.angle_beta   90.00
_cell.angle_gamma   90.00
#
_symmetry.space_group_name_H-M   'P 1'
#
loop_
_entity.id
_entity.type
_entity.pdbx_description
1 polymer ?
#
loop_
_entity_poly.entity_id
_entity_poly.type
_entity_poly.pdbx_seq_one_letter_code
_entity_poly.pdbx_strand_id
1 'polypeptide(L)'
;MTSSSTGPPLILSPEVFRARFAILRKHYERNGHCRGVKNGRITDFTSMVRSGTIQLAPWQRGALESIEFDFETHRQKAEWLATFYMLSHLLRMGHTIDDKMKQWIHTQKLRHLHNKLSKDRVALLNNIHFDSIPHMLQDVVEEPRNSSDNTGIFLGTTPCHSGSPTGATTSLPAQSPFGAAHVIPREKRTAWDSYFQALRTNIAADLVDADLRTWIREQQVNYHSLTEYRRERLKEIGLGSSDHEDKLQRKRTKGMNQRTLYWDDMWEDLKACRDHHGNDWLSTVPEELGKWLRRQRLLLDSDQLSDARQAKLASIGIVPIYEEGVSALATKKSHDPLTMTAPHQGIRRVSLY
;
A
#
# COMPACT_ATOMS: atom_id res chain seq x y z
N MET A 1 -3.68 -15.41 19.32
CA MET A 1 -2.28 -15.55 18.85
C MET A 1 -2.21 -16.79 17.98
N THR A 2 -2.24 -16.62 16.66
CA THR A 2 -2.08 -17.74 15.71
C THR A 2 -0.61 -18.08 15.62
N SER A 3 -0.18 -19.14 16.30
CA SER A 3 1.18 -19.66 16.19
C SER A 3 1.42 -20.08 14.74
N SER A 4 2.08 -19.23 13.96
CA SER A 4 2.51 -19.56 12.62
C SER A 4 3.50 -20.71 12.73
N SER A 5 3.04 -21.93 12.42
CA SER A 5 3.89 -23.11 12.34
C SER A 5 4.92 -22.90 11.23
N THR A 6 6.07 -22.36 11.60
CA THR A 6 7.23 -22.27 10.73
C THR A 6 7.77 -23.68 10.55
N GLY A 7 7.42 -24.30 9.42
CA GLY A 7 8.02 -25.56 8.99
C GLY A 7 9.56 -25.44 8.93
N PRO A 8 10.26 -26.58 8.90
CA PRO A 8 11.72 -26.59 8.84
C PRO A 8 12.23 -25.75 7.66
N PRO A 9 13.32 -24.99 7.83
CA PRO A 9 13.87 -24.15 6.78
C PRO A 9 14.21 -24.98 5.55
N LEU A 10 13.92 -24.45 4.36
CA LEU A 10 14.17 -25.17 3.12
C LEU A 10 15.68 -25.21 2.85
N ILE A 11 16.23 -26.42 2.71
CA ILE A 11 17.62 -26.62 2.31
C ILE A 11 17.65 -26.77 0.79
N LEU A 12 18.36 -25.87 0.11
CA LEU A 12 18.48 -25.92 -1.35
C LEU A 12 19.61 -26.87 -1.75
N SER A 13 19.30 -27.86 -2.60
CA SER A 13 20.31 -28.76 -3.17
C SER A 13 21.44 -27.95 -3.85
N PRO A 14 22.72 -28.37 -3.70
CA PRO A 14 23.86 -27.72 -4.35
C PRO A 14 23.70 -27.51 -5.86
N GLU A 15 23.08 -28.46 -6.55
CA GLU A 15 22.84 -28.41 -8.00
C GLU A 15 21.85 -27.30 -8.37
N VAL A 16 20.73 -27.24 -7.65
CA VAL A 16 19.70 -26.20 -7.84
C VAL A 16 20.27 -24.82 -7.53
N PHE A 17 21.09 -24.70 -6.47
CA PHE A 17 21.78 -23.47 -6.15
C PHE A 17 22.72 -23.05 -7.29
N ARG A 18 23.61 -23.94 -7.77
CA ARG A 18 24.56 -23.64 -8.85
C ARG A 18 23.85 -23.18 -10.12
N ALA A 19 22.77 -23.85 -10.52
CA ALA A 19 21.99 -23.47 -11.69
C ALA A 19 21.39 -22.06 -11.55
N ARG A 20 20.77 -21.75 -10.40
CA ARG A 20 20.18 -20.43 -10.13
C ARG A 20 21.24 -19.34 -10.02
N PHE A 21 22.35 -19.65 -9.35
CA PHE A 21 23.49 -18.76 -9.19
C PHE A 21 24.16 -18.42 -10.51
N ALA A 22 24.32 -19.37 -11.44
CA ALA A 22 24.86 -19.12 -12.77
C ALA A 22 24.03 -18.09 -13.56
N ILE A 23 22.69 -18.19 -13.49
CA ILE A 23 21.79 -17.21 -14.13
C ILE A 23 21.94 -15.83 -13.48
N LEU A 24 22.00 -15.79 -12.15
CA LEU A 24 22.14 -14.55 -11.39
C LEU A 24 23.49 -13.87 -11.66
N ARG A 25 24.58 -14.63 -11.70
CA ARG A 25 25.93 -14.15 -12.06
C ARG A 25 25.94 -13.56 -13.47
N LYS A 26 25.38 -14.25 -14.46
CA LYS A 26 25.27 -13.72 -15.84
C LYS A 26 24.47 -12.42 -15.91
N HIS A 27 23.44 -12.28 -15.07
CA HIS A 27 22.69 -11.02 -14.95
C HIS A 27 23.55 -9.92 -14.31
N TYR A 28 24.29 -10.24 -13.26
CA TYR A 28 25.21 -9.31 -12.61
C TYR A 28 26.28 -8.80 -13.58
N GLU A 29 26.95 -9.69 -14.31
CA GLU A 29 27.98 -9.33 -15.31
C GLU A 29 27.45 -8.35 -16.37
N ARG A 30 26.16 -8.41 -16.70
CA ARG A 30 25.53 -7.53 -17.70
C ARG A 30 25.07 -6.19 -17.15
N ASN A 31 24.67 -6.13 -15.89
CA ASN A 31 23.98 -4.96 -15.32
C ASN A 31 24.75 -4.28 -14.18
N GLY A 32 25.83 -4.90 -13.69
CA GLY A 32 26.54 -4.46 -12.49
C GLY A 32 25.75 -4.62 -11.20
N HIS A 33 24.59 -5.29 -11.21
CA HIS A 33 23.78 -5.50 -10.02
C HIS A 33 22.86 -6.73 -10.12
N CYS A 34 22.48 -7.30 -8.97
CA CYS A 34 21.55 -8.44 -8.88
C CYS A 34 20.06 -8.05 -8.80
N ARG A 35 19.72 -6.76 -9.01
CA ARG A 35 18.33 -6.25 -8.93
C ARG A 35 17.57 -6.41 -10.26
N GLY A 36 16.25 -6.56 -10.16
CA GLY A 36 15.35 -6.51 -11.31
C GLY A 36 15.41 -7.68 -12.29
N VAL A 37 15.85 -8.87 -11.85
CA VAL A 37 15.89 -10.05 -12.72
C VAL A 37 14.46 -10.45 -13.12
N LYS A 38 14.11 -10.30 -14.40
CA LYS A 38 12.81 -10.70 -14.98
C LYS A 38 12.79 -12.18 -15.38
N ASN A 39 13.05 -13.07 -14.42
CA ASN A 39 12.94 -14.51 -14.62
C ASN A 39 12.28 -15.10 -13.37
N GLY A 40 11.02 -15.54 -13.48
CA GLY A 40 10.20 -15.93 -12.33
C GLY A 40 10.93 -16.85 -11.35
N ARG A 41 11.65 -17.88 -11.84
CA ARG A 41 12.40 -18.81 -11.00
C ARG A 41 13.55 -18.15 -10.23
N ILE A 42 14.20 -17.14 -10.80
CA ILE A 42 15.27 -16.37 -10.13
C ILE A 42 14.69 -15.30 -9.21
N THR A 43 13.58 -14.67 -9.60
CA THR A 43 12.86 -13.72 -8.75
C THR A 43 12.43 -14.39 -7.45
N ASP A 44 11.88 -15.60 -7.52
CA ASP A 44 11.49 -16.39 -6.36
C ASP A 44 12.71 -16.78 -5.53
N PHE A 45 13.76 -17.30 -6.17
CA PHE A 45 15.01 -17.66 -5.49
C PHE A 45 15.62 -16.48 -4.71
N THR A 46 15.79 -15.33 -5.36
CA THR A 46 16.35 -14.14 -4.71
C THR A 46 15.46 -13.64 -3.57
N SER A 47 14.14 -13.77 -3.71
CA SER A 47 13.19 -13.43 -2.64
C SER A 47 13.32 -14.37 -1.45
N MET A 48 13.39 -15.68 -1.68
CA MET A 48 13.57 -16.70 -0.64
C MET A 48 14.91 -16.58 0.09
N VAL A 49 15.97 -16.18 -0.62
CA VAL A 49 17.28 -15.90 -0.01
C VAL A 49 17.19 -14.67 0.90
N ARG A 50 16.56 -13.58 0.44
CA ARG A 50 16.42 -12.33 1.22
C ARG A 50 15.51 -12.47 2.43
N SER A 51 14.45 -13.28 2.34
CA SER A 51 13.56 -13.56 3.47
C SER A 51 14.18 -14.51 4.50
N GLY A 52 15.31 -15.16 4.17
CA GLY A 52 15.89 -16.22 5.00
C GLY A 52 15.07 -17.51 5.00
N THR A 53 14.12 -17.66 4.05
CA THR A 53 13.32 -18.87 3.91
C THR A 53 14.18 -20.08 3.51
N ILE A 54 15.25 -19.84 2.75
CA ILE A 54 16.26 -20.84 2.43
C ILE A 54 17.47 -20.64 3.33
N GLN A 55 17.89 -21.70 4.00
CA GLN A 55 19.16 -21.70 4.72
C GLN A 55 20.29 -21.95 3.73
N LEU A 56 21.21 -20.99 3.64
CA LEU A 56 22.37 -21.08 2.76
C LEU A 56 23.57 -21.67 3.53
N ALA A 57 24.23 -22.65 2.93
CA ALA A 57 25.53 -23.10 3.39
C ALA A 57 26.58 -21.96 3.27
N PRO A 58 27.66 -21.97 4.07
CA PRO A 58 28.68 -20.91 4.04
C PRO A 58 29.24 -20.62 2.65
N TRP A 59 29.52 -21.67 1.85
CA TRP A 59 30.02 -21.51 0.48
C TRP A 59 29.00 -20.90 -0.48
N GLN A 60 27.69 -21.17 -0.28
CA GLN A 60 26.62 -20.59 -1.09
C GLN A 60 26.48 -19.09 -0.80
N ARG A 61 26.59 -18.71 0.48
CA ARG A 61 26.62 -17.32 0.89
C ARG A 61 27.83 -16.59 0.30
N GLY A 62 29.03 -17.16 0.43
CA GLY A 62 30.25 -16.58 -0.14
C GLY A 62 30.16 -16.40 -1.67
N ALA A 63 29.52 -17.35 -2.37
CA ALA A 63 29.27 -17.21 -3.81
C ALA A 63 28.35 -16.02 -4.13
N LEU A 64 27.26 -15.82 -3.38
CA LEU A 64 26.39 -14.65 -3.55
C LEU A 64 27.10 -13.34 -3.18
N GLU A 65 27.91 -13.33 -2.13
CA GLU A 65 28.72 -12.17 -1.75
C GLU A 65 29.74 -11.79 -2.84
N SER A 66 30.30 -12.78 -3.56
CA SER A 66 31.24 -12.55 -4.67
C SER A 66 30.64 -11.79 -5.87
N ILE A 67 29.31 -11.76 -5.99
CA ILE A 67 28.59 -10.98 -7.01
C ILE A 67 27.84 -9.79 -6.41
N GLU A 68 28.31 -9.31 -5.25
CA GLU A 68 27.73 -8.18 -4.51
C GLU A 68 26.21 -8.33 -4.31
N PHE A 69 25.77 -9.56 -4.02
CA PHE A 69 24.34 -9.82 -3.82
C PHE A 69 23.82 -9.11 -2.57
N ASP A 70 22.86 -8.21 -2.78
CA ASP A 70 22.16 -7.52 -1.70
C ASP A 70 21.14 -8.46 -1.03
N PHE A 71 21.49 -8.96 0.16
CA PHE A 71 20.63 -9.79 1.00
C PHE A 71 19.46 -9.03 1.62
N GLU A 72 19.47 -7.70 1.56
CA GLU A 72 18.40 -6.88 2.12
C GLU A 72 17.43 -6.46 1.03
N THR A 73 16.14 -6.46 1.38
CA THR A 73 15.15 -5.81 0.52
C THR A 73 15.31 -4.29 0.63
N HIS A 74 14.97 -3.57 -0.45
CA HIS A 74 14.95 -2.10 -0.44
C HIS A 74 14.11 -1.55 0.72
N ARG A 75 12.99 -2.21 1.03
CA ARG A 75 12.12 -1.87 2.15
C ARG A 75 12.84 -2.03 3.50
N GLN A 76 13.48 -3.17 3.74
CA GLN A 76 14.25 -3.38 4.99
C GLN A 76 15.40 -2.38 5.11
N LYS A 77 16.10 -2.06 4.01
CA LYS A 77 17.16 -1.05 4.01
C LYS A 77 16.62 0.33 4.36
N ALA A 78 15.48 0.73 3.78
CA ALA A 78 14.83 2.00 4.07
C ALA A 78 14.32 2.09 5.52
N GLU A 79 13.63 1.07 6.01
CA GLU A 79 13.14 1.01 7.40
C GLU A 79 14.30 1.05 8.41
N TRP A 80 15.40 0.36 8.12
CA TRP A 80 16.60 0.40 8.94
C TRP A 80 17.23 1.79 8.96
N LEU A 81 17.41 2.42 7.78
CA LEU A 81 17.97 3.77 7.67
C LEU A 81 17.13 4.80 8.42
N ALA A 82 15.80 4.75 8.26
CA ALA A 82 14.90 5.65 9.00
C ALA A 82 15.07 5.51 10.52
N THR A 83 15.22 4.28 11.02
CA THR A 83 15.43 4.03 12.45
C THR A 83 16.82 4.49 12.90
N PHE A 84 17.85 4.26 12.09
CA PHE A 84 19.22 4.73 12.33
C PHE A 84 19.30 6.26 12.42
N TYR A 85 18.67 6.99 11.49
CA TYR A 85 18.65 8.46 11.52
C TYR A 85 17.88 8.99 12.72
N MET A 86 16.77 8.34 13.09
CA MET A 86 16.04 8.66 14.31
C MET A 86 16.92 8.49 15.56
N LEU A 87 17.66 7.39 15.66
CA LEU A 87 18.62 7.17 16.75
C LEU A 87 19.71 8.25 16.78
N SER A 88 20.34 8.51 15.63
CA SER A 88 21.40 9.50 15.48
C SER A 88 20.92 10.89 15.93
N HIS A 89 19.70 11.25 15.57
CA HIS A 89 19.06 12.49 16.01
C HIS A 89 18.84 12.54 17.52
N LEU A 90 18.28 11.48 18.13
CA LEU A 90 18.07 11.41 19.57
C LEU A 90 19.37 11.55 20.36
N LEU A 91 20.43 10.86 19.92
CA LEU A 91 21.77 10.94 20.53
C LEU A 91 22.34 12.36 20.43
N ARG A 92 22.20 13.01 19.26
CA ARG A 92 22.69 14.39 19.06
C ARG A 92 21.99 15.41 19.94
N MET A 93 20.70 15.21 20.20
CA MET A 93 19.89 16.11 21.03
C MET A 93 19.96 15.80 22.53
N GLY A 94 20.64 14.71 22.92
CA GLY A 94 20.66 14.24 24.31
C GLY A 94 19.29 13.77 24.82
N HIS A 95 18.39 13.36 23.92
CA HIS A 95 17.07 12.87 24.30
C HIS A 95 17.13 11.44 24.84
N THR A 96 16.16 11.11 25.70
CA THR A 96 16.00 9.76 26.22
C THR A 96 15.57 8.81 25.10
N ILE A 97 16.17 7.62 25.07
CA ILE A 97 15.87 6.57 24.11
C ILE A 97 14.69 5.76 24.63
N ASP A 98 13.63 5.63 23.84
CA ASP A 98 12.45 4.81 24.19
C ASP A 98 12.76 3.30 24.17
N ASP A 99 11.87 2.50 24.76
CA ASP A 99 12.11 1.04 24.87
C ASP A 99 12.12 0.34 23.51
N LYS A 100 11.38 0.87 22.53
CA LYS A 100 11.37 0.35 21.17
C LYS A 100 12.74 0.53 20.50
N MET A 101 13.35 1.70 20.64
CA MET A 101 14.67 1.98 20.11
C MET A 101 15.74 1.21 20.88
N LYS A 102 15.61 1.04 22.21
CA LYS A 102 16.48 0.14 22.98
C LYS A 102 16.46 -1.29 22.46
N GLN A 103 15.27 -1.86 22.18
CA GLN A 103 15.13 -3.18 21.57
C GLN A 103 15.77 -3.26 20.18
N TRP A 104 15.61 -2.20 19.37
CA TRP A 104 16.24 -2.12 18.06
C TRP A 104 17.77 -2.09 18.15
N ILE A 105 18.33 -1.28 19.05
CA ILE A 105 19.78 -1.21 19.34
C ILE A 105 20.29 -2.59 19.77
N HIS A 106 19.61 -3.24 20.71
CA HIS A 106 19.97 -4.59 21.17
C HIS A 106 19.99 -5.59 20.00
N THR A 107 18.98 -5.55 19.14
CA THR A 107 18.91 -6.38 17.93
C THR A 107 20.09 -6.10 16.99
N GLN A 108 20.48 -4.84 16.81
CA GLN A 108 21.64 -4.49 15.98
C GLN A 108 22.95 -4.99 16.60
N LYS A 109 23.13 -4.88 17.93
CA LYS A 109 24.30 -5.42 18.64
C LYS A 109 24.42 -6.94 18.44
N LEU A 110 23.33 -7.69 18.61
CA LEU A 110 23.32 -9.15 18.36
C LEU A 110 23.63 -9.49 16.90
N ARG A 111 23.08 -8.74 15.96
CA ARG A 111 23.38 -8.94 14.53
C ARG A 111 24.84 -8.61 14.22
N HIS A 112 25.42 -7.60 14.86
CA HIS A 112 26.81 -7.19 14.66
C HIS A 112 27.75 -8.28 15.16
N LEU A 113 27.51 -8.75 16.39
CA LEU A 113 28.23 -9.87 17.01
C LEU A 113 28.22 -11.13 16.12
N HIS A 114 27.10 -11.40 15.45
CA HIS A 114 26.96 -12.56 14.57
C HIS A 114 27.41 -12.31 13.12
N ASN A 115 28.07 -11.18 12.82
CA ASN A 115 28.50 -10.78 11.47
C ASN A 115 27.33 -10.80 10.45
N LYS A 116 26.14 -10.41 10.88
CA LYS A 116 24.91 -10.37 10.05
C LYS A 116 24.56 -8.98 9.53
N LEU A 117 25.26 -7.92 9.94
CA LEU A 117 25.10 -6.59 9.33
C LEU A 117 25.97 -6.45 8.08
N SER A 118 25.46 -5.75 7.08
CA SER A 118 26.25 -5.29 5.94
C SER A 118 27.33 -4.31 6.39
N LYS A 119 28.47 -4.28 5.67
CA LYS A 119 29.59 -3.35 5.92
C LYS A 119 29.14 -1.88 6.00
N ASP A 120 28.25 -1.44 5.10
CA ASP A 120 27.70 -0.07 5.10
C ASP A 120 27.02 0.28 6.44
N ARG A 121 26.21 -0.63 6.96
CA ARG A 121 25.51 -0.42 8.24
C ARG A 121 26.48 -0.40 9.41
N VAL A 122 27.50 -1.25 9.39
CA VAL A 122 28.55 -1.23 10.42
C VAL A 122 29.28 0.12 10.39
N ALA A 123 29.64 0.63 9.20
CA ALA A 123 30.26 1.94 9.06
C ALA A 123 29.35 3.07 9.61
N LEU A 124 28.06 3.05 9.29
CA LEU A 124 27.08 4.01 9.82
C LEU A 124 26.94 3.93 11.35
N LEU A 125 26.89 2.73 11.92
CA LEU A 125 26.83 2.55 13.37
C LEU A 125 28.13 3.01 14.05
N ASN A 126 29.29 2.73 13.47
CA ASN A 126 30.57 3.19 14.01
C ASN A 126 30.67 4.72 14.04
N ASN A 127 30.08 5.40 13.05
CA ASN A 127 30.04 6.87 13.01
C ASN A 127 29.27 7.51 14.18
N ILE A 128 28.37 6.77 14.83
CA ILE A 128 27.63 7.24 16.02
C ILE A 128 28.20 6.67 17.33
N HIS A 129 29.43 6.12 17.29
CA HIS A 129 30.06 5.45 18.42
C HIS A 129 29.16 4.38 19.05
N PHE A 130 28.55 3.54 18.22
CA PHE A 130 27.53 2.57 18.63
C PHE A 130 27.97 1.61 19.75
N ASP A 131 29.27 1.28 19.81
CA ASP A 131 29.85 0.45 20.87
C ASP A 131 29.89 1.16 22.23
N SER A 132 29.99 2.50 22.21
CA SER A 132 30.01 3.33 23.41
C SER A 132 28.62 3.61 23.98
N ILE A 133 27.54 3.23 23.29
CA ILE A 133 26.18 3.32 23.83
C ILE A 133 26.10 2.33 24.99
N PRO A 134 26.05 2.81 26.25
CA PRO A 134 26.17 1.93 27.41
C PRO A 134 25.09 0.86 27.37
N HIS A 135 25.41 -0.33 27.86
CA HIS A 135 24.42 -1.36 28.15
C HIS A 135 23.55 -0.90 29.34
N MET A 136 22.75 0.16 29.17
CA MET A 136 21.80 0.65 30.18
C MET A 136 20.60 -0.30 30.35
N LEU A 137 20.82 -1.60 30.16
CA LEU A 137 19.83 -2.67 30.18
C LEU A 137 20.26 -3.86 31.05
N GLN A 138 21.30 -3.74 31.87
CA GLN A 138 21.65 -4.77 32.85
C GLN A 138 21.23 -4.43 34.30
N ASP A 139 20.89 -3.18 34.62
CA ASP A 139 20.75 -2.76 36.03
C ASP A 139 19.30 -2.48 36.50
N VAL A 140 18.28 -3.21 36.02
CA VAL A 140 16.91 -3.11 36.58
C VAL A 140 16.33 -4.45 37.07
N VAL A 141 17.15 -5.50 37.19
CA VAL A 141 16.73 -6.74 37.87
C VAL A 141 17.84 -7.23 38.77
N GLU A 142 18.11 -6.52 39.86
CA GLU A 142 18.43 -7.11 41.18
C GLU A 142 18.15 -6.04 42.24
N GLU A 143 16.87 -5.89 42.63
CA GLU A 143 16.62 -5.37 43.98
C GLU A 143 16.93 -6.49 44.99
N PRO A 144 17.66 -6.18 46.07
CA PRO A 144 18.02 -7.16 47.08
C PRO A 144 16.76 -7.63 47.79
N ARG A 145 16.55 -8.95 47.82
CA ARG A 145 15.66 -9.56 48.81
C ARG A 145 16.26 -9.29 50.19
N ASN A 146 15.89 -8.15 50.76
CA ASN A 146 16.11 -7.85 52.16
C ASN A 146 15.29 -8.85 52.98
N SER A 147 16.04 -9.81 53.50
CA SER A 147 15.86 -10.42 54.80
C SER A 147 15.42 -9.38 55.84
N SER A 148 14.21 -9.53 56.37
CA SER A 148 13.92 -9.22 57.77
C SER A 148 12.71 -10.03 58.24
N ASP A 149 12.93 -10.79 59.30
CA ASP A 149 11.94 -11.37 60.19
C ASP A 149 10.79 -10.41 60.52
N ASN A 150 9.55 -10.91 60.60
CA ASN A 150 8.81 -10.84 61.86
C ASN A 150 7.56 -11.74 61.89
N THR A 151 7.56 -12.64 62.87
CA THR A 151 6.43 -13.17 63.63
C THR A 151 5.33 -12.14 63.93
N GLY A 152 4.05 -12.54 63.83
CA GLY A 152 2.92 -11.69 64.24
C GLY A 152 1.56 -12.40 64.14
N ILE A 153 1.07 -12.85 65.29
CA ILE A 153 -0.14 -13.66 65.51
C ILE A 153 -1.44 -12.85 65.33
N PHE A 154 -2.45 -13.60 64.92
CA PHE A 154 -3.89 -13.37 64.79
C PHE A 154 -4.59 -12.79 66.06
N LEU A 155 -5.58 -11.89 65.89
CA LEU A 155 -6.92 -11.79 66.56
C LEU A 155 -7.41 -10.34 66.77
N GLY A 156 -8.70 -10.10 66.51
CA GLY A 156 -9.48 -8.97 67.05
C GLY A 156 -10.24 -8.16 65.99
N THR A 157 -11.49 -8.53 65.63
CA THR A 157 -12.77 -7.94 66.11
C THR A 157 -13.23 -6.66 65.39
N THR A 158 -14.45 -6.75 64.84
CA THR A 158 -15.39 -5.73 64.31
C THR A 158 -15.82 -4.70 65.42
N PRO A 159 -16.68 -3.65 65.21
CA PRO A 159 -17.68 -3.46 64.14
C PRO A 159 -18.05 -2.00 63.69
N CYS A 160 -18.88 -1.97 62.62
CA CYS A 160 -19.89 -0.99 62.17
C CYS A 160 -19.78 0.53 62.47
N HIS A 161 -19.88 1.35 61.42
CA HIS A 161 -20.80 2.49 61.40
C HIS A 161 -21.36 2.81 60.01
N SER A 162 -22.69 2.88 60.01
CA SER A 162 -23.62 3.31 58.97
C SER A 162 -23.59 4.82 58.74
N GLY A 163 -23.76 5.27 57.50
CA GLY A 163 -24.07 6.66 57.18
C GLY A 163 -24.08 6.95 55.68
N SER A 164 -25.24 6.77 55.03
CA SER A 164 -25.65 7.56 53.85
C SER A 164 -26.35 8.82 54.38
N PRO A 165 -26.36 9.97 53.66
CA PRO A 165 -27.38 10.14 52.61
C PRO A 165 -27.05 11.11 51.43
N THR A 166 -27.70 10.82 50.29
CA THR A 166 -28.35 11.71 49.30
C THR A 166 -27.73 13.04 48.79
N GLY A 167 -27.76 13.19 47.46
CA GLY A 167 -27.85 14.47 46.72
C GLY A 167 -27.50 14.33 45.23
N ALA A 168 -28.45 13.98 44.35
CA ALA A 168 -29.17 14.87 43.40
C ALA A 168 -28.24 15.61 42.40
N THR A 169 -28.13 15.12 41.16
CA THR A 169 -28.88 15.58 39.94
C THR A 169 -28.36 16.89 39.35
N THR A 170 -27.74 16.81 38.17
CA THR A 170 -28.01 17.73 37.03
C THR A 170 -27.54 17.03 35.75
N SER A 171 -28.52 16.61 34.95
CA SER A 171 -28.33 16.27 33.53
C SER A 171 -28.45 17.55 32.71
N LEU A 172 -27.74 17.62 31.56
CA LEU A 172 -28.06 18.43 30.37
C LEU A 172 -27.03 18.08 29.26
N PRO A 173 -27.28 18.40 27.97
CA PRO A 173 -27.68 17.38 27.01
C PRO A 173 -26.61 17.08 25.95
N ALA A 174 -26.88 15.97 25.25
CA ALA A 174 -26.16 15.47 24.09
C ALA A 174 -25.91 16.54 23.02
N GLN A 175 -24.65 16.62 22.59
CA GLN A 175 -24.29 17.11 21.27
C GLN A 175 -23.55 16.01 20.51
N SER A 176 -24.01 15.79 19.29
CA SER A 176 -23.55 14.81 18.31
C SER A 176 -22.08 15.01 17.92
N PRO A 177 -21.23 13.97 17.84
CA PRO A 177 -19.88 14.10 17.29
C PRO A 177 -19.91 13.77 15.79
N PHE A 178 -20.23 14.76 14.96
CA PHE A 178 -19.82 14.75 13.55
C PHE A 178 -18.39 15.30 13.44
N GLY A 179 -17.50 14.48 12.88
CA GLY A 179 -16.20 14.93 12.33
C GLY A 179 -15.03 14.95 13.31
N ALA A 180 -14.58 13.78 13.77
CA ALA A 180 -13.24 13.64 14.33
C ALA A 180 -12.22 13.89 13.22
N ALA A 181 -11.84 15.16 13.02
CA ALA A 181 -10.67 15.51 12.25
C ALA A 181 -9.48 14.77 12.87
N HIS A 182 -8.69 14.11 12.03
CA HIS A 182 -7.54 13.31 12.44
C HIS A 182 -6.52 14.23 13.14
N VAL A 183 -6.61 14.33 14.47
CA VAL A 183 -5.70 15.16 15.27
C VAL A 183 -4.33 14.49 15.21
N ILE A 184 -3.41 15.11 14.47
CA ILE A 184 -2.03 14.68 14.40
C ILE A 184 -1.45 14.79 15.83
N PRO A 185 -0.81 13.73 16.37
CA PRO A 185 -0.17 13.78 17.69
C PRO A 185 0.78 14.96 17.81
N ARG A 186 0.68 15.70 18.93
CA ARG A 186 1.42 16.95 19.20
C ARG A 186 2.94 16.81 19.00
N GLU A 187 3.49 15.64 19.31
CA GLU A 187 4.90 15.27 19.15
C GLU A 187 5.36 15.23 17.68
N LYS A 188 4.48 14.82 16.76
CA LYS A 188 4.78 14.85 15.32
C LYS A 188 4.71 16.27 14.77
N ARG A 189 4.04 17.20 15.45
CA ARG A 189 3.97 18.60 15.06
C ARG A 189 5.27 19.34 15.40
N THR A 190 5.83 19.09 16.58
CA THR A 190 7.06 19.75 17.05
C THR A 190 8.30 19.38 16.24
N ALA A 191 8.44 18.11 15.86
CA ALA A 191 9.53 17.69 14.97
C ALA A 191 9.46 18.41 13.61
N TRP A 192 8.25 18.58 13.08
CA TRP A 192 8.01 19.26 11.81
C TRP A 192 8.32 20.75 11.87
N ASP A 193 7.84 21.43 12.90
CA ASP A 193 8.10 22.86 13.08
C ASP A 193 9.61 23.12 13.26
N SER A 194 10.34 22.19 13.87
CA SER A 194 11.82 22.24 13.97
C SER A 194 12.51 22.16 12.60
N TYR A 195 12.12 21.22 11.72
CA TYR A 195 12.66 21.15 10.35
C TYR A 195 12.30 22.39 9.52
N PHE A 196 11.09 22.92 9.67
CA PHE A 196 10.67 24.15 9.01
C PHE A 196 11.46 25.37 9.50
N GLN A 197 11.71 25.45 10.80
CA GLN A 197 12.51 26.53 11.37
C GLN A 197 13.97 26.43 10.88
N ALA A 198 14.54 25.23 10.85
CA ALA A 198 15.88 24.99 10.30
C ALA A 198 15.97 25.38 8.81
N LEU A 199 14.92 25.13 8.02
CA LEU A 199 14.83 25.55 6.62
C LEU A 199 14.75 27.07 6.49
N ARG A 200 14.00 27.74 7.37
CA ARG A 200 13.92 29.21 7.39
C ARG A 200 15.25 29.86 7.76
N THR A 201 16.00 29.27 8.68
CA THR A 201 17.24 29.86 9.18
C THR A 201 18.46 29.52 8.31
N ASN A 202 18.43 28.42 7.54
CA ASN A 202 19.57 27.93 6.75
C ASN A 202 19.42 28.15 5.23
N ILE A 203 18.80 29.24 4.79
CA ILE A 203 18.68 29.61 3.35
C ILE A 203 20.02 30.12 2.77
N ALA A 204 21.16 29.63 3.27
CA ALA A 204 22.43 29.66 2.55
C ALA A 204 22.60 28.28 1.92
N ALA A 205 22.36 28.20 0.61
CA ALA A 205 22.10 26.98 -0.15
C ALA A 205 23.18 25.88 -0.10
N ASP A 206 24.37 26.18 0.42
CA ASP A 206 25.55 25.32 0.30
C ASP A 206 25.72 24.30 1.45
N LEU A 207 24.94 24.40 2.54
CA LEU A 207 25.01 23.50 3.69
C LEU A 207 23.69 22.77 4.00
N VAL A 208 22.86 22.54 2.98
CA VAL A 208 21.67 21.69 3.14
C VAL A 208 22.11 20.23 3.21
N ASP A 209 22.13 19.69 4.43
CA ASP A 209 22.39 18.29 4.78
C ASP A 209 21.64 17.32 3.84
N ALA A 210 22.28 16.21 3.46
CA ALA A 210 21.73 15.19 2.59
C ALA A 210 20.38 14.64 3.12
N ASP A 211 20.22 14.61 4.44
CA ASP A 211 18.98 14.20 5.10
C ASP A 211 17.85 15.21 4.84
N LEU A 212 18.15 16.51 4.88
CA LEU A 212 17.18 17.56 4.58
C LEU A 212 16.80 17.55 3.09
N ARG A 213 17.75 17.31 2.18
CA ARG A 213 17.46 17.14 0.74
C ARG A 213 16.59 15.91 0.47
N THR A 214 16.77 14.84 1.25
CA THR A 214 15.96 13.61 1.14
C THR A 214 14.56 13.86 1.66
N TRP A 215 14.44 14.50 2.83
CA TRP A 215 13.16 14.90 3.40
C TRP A 215 12.36 15.82 2.46
N ILE A 216 13.00 16.85 1.88
CA ILE A 216 12.36 17.76 0.91
C ILE A 216 11.81 16.95 -0.29
N ARG A 217 12.61 16.04 -0.85
CA ARG A 217 12.17 15.20 -1.97
C ARG A 217 10.99 14.31 -1.59
N GLU A 218 11.00 13.71 -0.41
CA GLU A 218 9.89 12.90 0.10
C GLU A 218 8.61 13.73 0.27
N GLN A 219 8.73 14.98 0.76
CA GLN A 219 7.58 15.87 0.88
C GLN A 219 7.05 16.30 -0.49
N GLN A 220 7.93 16.52 -1.47
CA GLN A 220 7.52 16.83 -2.84
C GLN A 220 6.78 15.64 -3.48
N VAL A 221 7.33 14.42 -3.39
CA VAL A 221 6.68 13.22 -3.95
C VAL A 221 5.30 12.96 -3.32
N ASN A 222 5.18 13.20 -2.01
CA ASN A 222 3.95 12.97 -1.25
C ASN A 222 3.09 14.23 -1.08
N TYR A 223 3.34 15.30 -1.84
CA TYR A 223 2.71 16.61 -1.62
C TYR A 223 1.17 16.57 -1.60
N HIS A 224 0.58 15.68 -2.41
CA HIS A 224 -0.88 15.49 -2.52
C HIS A 224 -1.52 14.79 -1.30
N SER A 225 -0.76 14.02 -0.52
CA SER A 225 -1.24 13.36 0.70
C SER A 225 -0.95 14.17 1.97
N LEU A 226 -0.28 15.32 1.85
CA LEU A 226 -0.06 16.23 2.95
C LEU A 226 -1.37 16.92 3.37
N THR A 227 -1.44 17.37 4.62
CA THR A 227 -2.53 18.22 5.09
C THR A 227 -2.41 19.62 4.49
N GLU A 228 -3.51 20.37 4.46
CA GLU A 228 -3.54 21.75 3.95
C GLU A 228 -2.54 22.65 4.66
N TYR A 229 -2.52 22.63 6.00
CA TYR A 229 -1.51 23.31 6.82
C TYR A 229 -0.07 23.02 6.37
N ARG A 230 0.26 21.75 6.06
CA ARG A 230 1.61 21.37 5.63
C ARG A 230 1.94 21.90 4.24
N ARG A 231 0.98 21.92 3.33
CA ARG A 231 1.15 22.51 1.99
C ARG A 231 1.37 24.01 2.08
N GLU A 232 0.63 24.72 2.91
CA GLU A 232 0.82 26.15 3.16
C GLU A 232 2.21 26.44 3.72
N ARG A 233 2.67 25.66 4.71
CA ARG A 233 4.04 25.82 5.25
C ARG A 233 5.13 25.56 4.20
N LEU A 234 4.97 24.57 3.32
CA LEU A 234 5.91 24.34 2.22
C LEU A 234 5.90 25.50 1.20
N LYS A 235 4.74 26.12 0.94
CA LYS A 235 4.63 27.32 0.11
C LYS A 235 5.36 28.51 0.74
N GLU A 236 5.20 28.72 2.05
CA GLU A 236 5.86 29.82 2.78
C GLU A 236 7.40 29.78 2.68
N ILE A 237 8.00 28.59 2.53
CA ILE A 237 9.46 28.43 2.40
C ILE A 237 9.94 28.30 0.95
N GLY A 238 9.09 28.61 -0.04
CA GLY A 238 9.44 28.55 -1.47
C GLY A 238 9.60 27.13 -2.04
N LEU A 239 9.24 26.09 -1.27
CA LEU A 239 9.25 24.70 -1.72
C LEU A 239 7.89 24.23 -2.26
N GLY A 240 6.86 25.06 -2.13
CA GLY A 240 5.56 24.89 -2.78
C GLY A 240 5.70 25.15 -4.28
N SER A 241 6.16 24.14 -5.01
CA SER A 241 6.43 24.27 -6.44
C SER A 241 5.12 24.50 -7.20
N SER A 242 4.96 25.71 -7.75
CA SER A 242 3.94 26.03 -8.76
C SER A 242 3.95 25.00 -9.89
N ASP A 243 5.14 24.52 -10.29
CA ASP A 243 5.30 23.46 -11.29
C ASP A 243 4.78 22.09 -10.84
N HIS A 244 4.70 21.81 -9.54
CA HIS A 244 4.22 20.51 -9.06
C HIS A 244 2.69 20.44 -9.08
N GLU A 245 2.00 21.53 -8.75
CA GLU A 245 0.55 21.64 -8.93
C GLU A 245 0.20 21.52 -10.43
N ASP A 246 0.97 22.18 -11.30
CA ASP A 246 0.86 22.10 -12.75
C ASP A 246 1.16 20.70 -13.31
N LYS A 247 2.22 20.03 -12.82
CA LYS A 247 2.54 18.64 -13.18
C LYS A 247 1.49 17.65 -12.67
N LEU A 248 0.86 17.92 -11.53
CA LEU A 248 -0.23 17.10 -10.99
C LEU A 248 -1.51 17.31 -11.79
N GLN A 249 -1.85 18.55 -12.15
CA GLN A 249 -2.94 18.80 -13.09
C GLN A 249 -2.66 18.10 -14.43
N ARG A 250 -1.45 18.24 -14.99
CA ARG A 250 -1.04 17.54 -16.23
C ARG A 250 -1.06 16.02 -16.09
N LYS A 251 -0.69 15.44 -14.95
CA LYS A 251 -0.78 13.97 -14.72
C LYS A 251 -2.21 13.50 -14.54
N ARG A 252 -3.04 14.26 -13.81
CA ARG A 252 -4.48 13.99 -13.62
C ARG A 252 -5.21 14.07 -14.95
N THR A 253 -4.96 15.10 -15.75
CA THR A 253 -5.55 15.22 -17.09
C THR A 253 -4.97 14.20 -18.06
N LYS A 254 -3.65 13.92 -18.06
CA LYS A 254 -3.06 12.95 -19.00
C LYS A 254 -3.53 11.50 -18.77
N GLY A 255 -3.65 11.05 -17.51
CA GLY A 255 -4.13 9.70 -17.20
C GLY A 255 -5.65 9.53 -17.38
N MET A 256 -6.42 10.56 -17.04
CA MET A 256 -7.88 10.58 -17.22
C MET A 256 -8.25 10.72 -18.71
N ASN A 257 -7.45 11.46 -19.48
CA ASN A 257 -7.61 11.58 -20.93
C ASN A 257 -7.24 10.27 -21.64
N GLN A 258 -6.19 9.55 -21.23
CA GLN A 258 -5.86 8.27 -21.89
C GLN A 258 -6.96 7.22 -21.81
N ARG A 259 -7.64 7.08 -20.66
CA ARG A 259 -8.79 6.17 -20.53
C ARG A 259 -10.02 6.66 -21.30
N THR A 260 -10.16 7.96 -21.47
CA THR A 260 -11.27 8.55 -22.23
C THR A 260 -11.03 8.37 -23.72
N LEU A 261 -9.82 8.72 -24.20
CA LEU A 261 -9.36 8.49 -25.57
C LEU A 261 -9.46 7.01 -25.95
N TYR A 262 -8.93 6.10 -25.12
CA TYR A 262 -9.07 4.66 -25.38
C TYR A 262 -10.53 4.19 -25.43
N TRP A 263 -11.41 4.77 -24.61
CA TRP A 263 -12.83 4.43 -24.64
C TRP A 263 -13.50 4.94 -25.92
N ASP A 264 -13.21 6.16 -26.33
CA ASP A 264 -13.74 6.76 -27.56
C ASP A 264 -13.23 6.02 -28.80
N ASP A 265 -11.94 5.65 -28.85
CA ASP A 265 -11.36 4.85 -29.94
C ASP A 265 -12.06 3.50 -30.07
N MET A 266 -12.23 2.77 -28.96
CA MET A 266 -12.95 1.48 -28.96
C MET A 266 -14.43 1.64 -29.34
N TRP A 267 -15.05 2.76 -29.00
CA TRP A 267 -16.44 3.02 -29.39
C TRP A 267 -16.57 3.28 -30.89
N GLU A 268 -15.65 4.05 -31.49
CA GLU A 268 -15.62 4.26 -32.94
C GLU A 268 -15.36 2.95 -33.69
N ASP A 269 -14.44 2.11 -33.21
CA ASP A 269 -14.20 0.78 -33.78
C ASP A 269 -15.45 -0.10 -33.72
N LEU A 270 -16.21 -0.04 -32.62
CA LEU A 270 -17.45 -0.78 -32.45
C LEU A 270 -18.54 -0.31 -33.41
N LYS A 271 -18.66 1.01 -33.57
CA LYS A 271 -19.60 1.63 -34.50
C LYS A 271 -19.26 1.25 -35.94
N ALA A 272 -17.99 1.32 -36.34
CA ALA A 272 -17.54 0.91 -37.66
C ALA A 272 -17.81 -0.58 -37.92
N CYS A 273 -17.60 -1.45 -36.93
CA CYS A 273 -17.93 -2.87 -37.03
C CYS A 273 -19.43 -3.11 -37.26
N ARG A 274 -20.30 -2.39 -36.53
CA ARG A 274 -21.75 -2.43 -36.74
C ARG A 274 -22.14 -1.97 -38.14
N ASP A 275 -21.60 -0.84 -38.59
CA ASP A 275 -21.90 -0.28 -39.91
C ASP A 275 -21.47 -1.22 -41.04
N HIS A 276 -20.38 -1.97 -40.86
CA HIS A 276 -19.87 -2.91 -41.86
C HIS A 276 -20.65 -4.23 -41.90
N HIS A 277 -21.06 -4.77 -40.74
CA HIS A 277 -21.65 -6.11 -40.64
C HIS A 277 -23.17 -6.13 -40.46
N GLY A 278 -23.83 -4.97 -40.31
CA GLY A 278 -25.28 -4.88 -40.20
C GLY A 278 -25.81 -5.50 -38.91
N ASN A 279 -26.86 -6.33 -39.00
CA ASN A 279 -27.55 -6.87 -37.81
C ASN A 279 -26.79 -8.02 -37.10
N ASP A 280 -25.90 -8.75 -37.79
CA ASP A 280 -25.14 -9.88 -37.21
C ASP A 280 -23.72 -9.49 -36.79
N TRP A 281 -23.51 -8.20 -36.53
CA TRP A 281 -22.18 -7.67 -36.21
C TRP A 281 -21.61 -8.25 -34.91
N LEU A 282 -22.45 -8.64 -33.94
CA LEU A 282 -22.04 -9.21 -32.65
C LEU A 282 -21.26 -10.53 -32.78
N SER A 283 -21.55 -11.32 -33.81
CA SER A 283 -20.86 -12.60 -34.07
C SER A 283 -19.49 -12.40 -34.71
N THR A 284 -19.24 -11.22 -35.29
CA THR A 284 -18.06 -10.92 -36.12
C THR A 284 -17.14 -9.88 -35.47
N VAL A 285 -17.41 -9.50 -34.21
CA VAL A 285 -16.60 -8.53 -33.47
C VAL A 285 -15.18 -9.10 -33.23
N PRO A 286 -14.12 -8.33 -33.54
CA PRO A 286 -12.74 -8.71 -33.21
C PRO A 286 -12.59 -9.02 -31.72
N GLU A 287 -11.73 -9.99 -31.37
CA GLU A 287 -11.64 -10.53 -30.01
C GLU A 287 -11.42 -9.45 -28.92
N GLU A 288 -10.54 -8.48 -29.17
CA GLU A 288 -10.25 -7.38 -28.25
C GLU A 288 -11.47 -6.47 -28.02
N LEU A 289 -12.20 -6.17 -29.11
CA LEU A 289 -13.40 -5.36 -29.06
C LEU A 289 -14.56 -6.10 -28.38
N GLY A 290 -14.63 -7.43 -28.57
CA GLY A 290 -15.57 -8.30 -27.86
C GLY A 290 -15.31 -8.36 -26.35
N LYS A 291 -14.04 -8.46 -25.93
CA LYS A 291 -13.65 -8.37 -24.51
C LYS A 291 -14.01 -7.01 -23.92
N TRP A 292 -13.71 -5.93 -24.64
CA TRP A 292 -14.05 -4.57 -24.23
C TRP A 292 -15.56 -4.40 -24.08
N LEU A 293 -16.35 -4.85 -25.06
CA LEU A 293 -17.81 -4.76 -25.04
C LEU A 293 -18.42 -5.57 -23.89
N ARG A 294 -17.92 -6.78 -23.63
CA ARG A 294 -18.37 -7.60 -22.49
C ARG A 294 -18.18 -6.85 -21.18
N ARG A 295 -17.05 -6.15 -21.02
CA ARG A 295 -16.80 -5.30 -19.85
C ARG A 295 -17.74 -4.10 -19.78
N GLN A 296 -18.04 -3.45 -20.91
CA GLN A 296 -19.00 -2.35 -20.93
C GLN A 296 -20.40 -2.81 -20.53
N ARG A 297 -20.84 -4.00 -20.97
CA ARG A 297 -22.13 -4.58 -20.55
C ARG A 297 -22.18 -4.81 -19.04
N LEU A 298 -21.14 -5.38 -18.44
CA LEU A 298 -21.07 -5.56 -16.98
C LEU A 298 -21.12 -4.22 -16.21
N LEU A 299 -20.51 -3.17 -16.76
CA LEU A 299 -20.53 -1.85 -16.15
C LEU A 299 -21.87 -1.13 -16.35
N LEU A 300 -22.53 -1.33 -17.49
CA LEU A 300 -23.87 -0.84 -17.77
C LEU A 300 -24.89 -1.51 -16.83
N ASP A 301 -24.77 -2.83 -16.66
CA ASP A 301 -25.61 -3.63 -15.78
C ASP A 301 -25.47 -3.25 -14.29
N SER A 302 -24.31 -2.73 -13.89
CA SER A 302 -24.04 -2.27 -12.52
C SER A 302 -24.18 -0.77 -12.32
N ASP A 303 -24.71 -0.05 -13.32
CA ASP A 303 -24.87 1.42 -13.34
C ASP A 303 -23.57 2.19 -13.00
N GLN A 304 -22.43 1.67 -13.47
CA GLN A 304 -21.10 2.28 -13.27
C GLN A 304 -20.61 3.04 -14.50
N LEU A 305 -21.37 3.05 -15.60
CA LEU A 305 -21.08 3.88 -16.78
C LEU A 305 -21.65 5.29 -16.58
N SER A 306 -20.94 6.31 -17.06
CA SER A 306 -21.51 7.66 -17.14
C SER A 306 -22.63 7.74 -18.18
N ASP A 307 -23.64 8.58 -17.94
CA ASP A 307 -24.82 8.76 -18.81
C ASP A 307 -24.45 8.97 -20.30
N ALA A 308 -23.41 9.76 -20.56
CA ALA A 308 -22.92 10.00 -21.92
C ALA A 308 -22.45 8.71 -22.63
N ARG A 309 -21.81 7.79 -21.88
CA ARG A 309 -21.36 6.50 -22.41
C ARG A 309 -22.52 5.54 -22.57
N GLN A 310 -23.48 5.55 -21.64
CA GLN A 310 -24.71 4.77 -21.74
C GLN A 310 -25.49 5.17 -23.00
N ALA A 311 -25.69 6.48 -23.22
CA ALA A 311 -26.35 7.01 -24.42
C ALA A 311 -25.62 6.61 -25.72
N LYS A 312 -24.28 6.66 -25.74
CA LYS A 312 -23.47 6.21 -26.87
C LYS A 312 -23.66 4.72 -27.17
N LEU A 313 -23.71 3.85 -26.17
CA LEU A 313 -23.98 2.41 -26.37
C LEU A 313 -25.44 2.13 -26.79
N ALA A 314 -26.39 2.84 -26.20
CA ALA A 314 -27.80 2.76 -26.58
C ALA A 314 -28.02 3.17 -28.05
N SER A 315 -27.29 4.18 -28.53
CA SER A 315 -27.37 4.62 -29.94
C SER A 315 -26.98 3.54 -30.94
N ILE A 316 -26.17 2.56 -30.52
CA ILE A 316 -25.79 1.40 -31.34
C ILE A 316 -26.64 0.14 -31.08
N GLY A 317 -27.73 0.27 -30.31
CA GLY A 317 -28.65 -0.83 -30.00
C GLY A 317 -28.16 -1.77 -28.91
N ILE A 318 -27.20 -1.35 -28.09
CA ILE A 318 -26.71 -2.14 -26.95
C ILE A 318 -27.49 -1.70 -25.72
N VAL A 319 -28.46 -2.53 -25.34
CA VAL A 319 -29.33 -2.31 -24.17
C VAL A 319 -28.87 -3.15 -22.96
N PRO A 320 -29.21 -2.76 -21.72
CA PRO A 320 -28.98 -3.57 -20.52
C PRO A 320 -29.71 -4.91 -20.62
N ILE A 321 -29.12 -5.99 -20.09
CA ILE A 321 -29.64 -7.36 -20.23
C ILE A 321 -31.01 -7.53 -19.53
N TYR A 322 -31.32 -6.68 -18.56
CA TYR A 322 -32.52 -6.80 -17.74
C TYR A 322 -33.82 -6.36 -18.42
N GLU A 323 -33.77 -5.67 -19.57
CA GLU A 323 -34.98 -5.15 -20.22
C GLU A 323 -35.64 -6.12 -21.22
N GLU A 324 -34.91 -7.07 -21.78
CA GLU A 324 -35.46 -8.02 -22.78
C GLU A 324 -36.50 -8.98 -22.15
N GLY A 325 -36.44 -9.20 -20.84
CA GLY A 325 -37.40 -10.05 -20.12
C GLY A 325 -38.73 -9.38 -19.75
N VAL A 326 -38.78 -8.04 -19.67
CA VAL A 326 -39.97 -7.31 -19.22
C VAL A 326 -40.79 -6.78 -20.39
N SER A 327 -40.14 -6.41 -21.50
CA SER A 327 -40.84 -5.84 -22.67
C SER A 327 -41.58 -6.89 -23.52
N ALA A 328 -41.21 -8.17 -23.44
CA ALA A 328 -41.91 -9.26 -24.13
C ALA A 328 -43.27 -9.65 -23.49
N LEU A 329 -43.56 -9.17 -22.27
CA LEU A 329 -44.84 -9.40 -21.59
C LEU A 329 -45.83 -8.24 -21.75
N ALA A 330 -45.41 -7.07 -22.21
CA ALA A 330 -46.26 -5.88 -22.34
C ALA A 330 -47.06 -5.80 -23.65
N THR A 331 -46.71 -6.56 -24.70
CA THR A 331 -47.40 -6.51 -26.01
C THR A 331 -48.46 -7.61 -26.23
N LYS A 332 -48.68 -8.51 -25.26
CA LYS A 332 -49.66 -9.62 -25.39
C LYS A 332 -51.04 -9.38 -24.77
N LYS A 333 -51.39 -8.16 -24.36
CA LYS A 333 -52.69 -7.86 -23.74
C LYS A 333 -53.41 -6.68 -24.40
N SER A 334 -53.76 -6.86 -25.68
CA SER A 334 -54.88 -6.15 -26.32
C SER A 334 -55.43 -7.00 -27.46
N HIS A 335 -55.96 -8.18 -27.11
CA HIS A 335 -56.92 -8.87 -27.96
C HIS A 335 -58.30 -8.61 -27.37
N ASP A 336 -59.00 -7.64 -27.94
CA ASP A 336 -60.46 -7.55 -27.86
C ASP A 336 -61.06 -8.83 -28.46
N PRO A 337 -62.02 -9.48 -27.78
CA PRO A 337 -62.77 -10.56 -28.37
C PRO A 337 -64.06 -10.02 -29.00
N LEU A 338 -64.48 -10.69 -30.07
CA LEU A 338 -65.82 -10.69 -30.70
C LEU A 338 -65.96 -9.79 -31.94
N THR A 339 -65.79 -10.42 -33.10
CA THR A 339 -66.95 -10.76 -33.93
C THR A 339 -66.57 -11.87 -34.90
N MET A 340 -67.25 -13.02 -34.77
CA MET A 340 -67.23 -14.09 -35.77
C MET A 340 -68.11 -13.67 -36.95
N THR A 341 -67.61 -13.80 -38.17
CA THR A 341 -68.46 -14.18 -39.32
C THR A 341 -67.64 -14.84 -40.43
N ALA A 342 -67.92 -16.14 -40.59
CA ALA A 342 -67.95 -16.97 -41.78
C ALA A 342 -66.70 -17.20 -42.66
N PRO A 343 -66.56 -18.41 -43.25
CA PRO A 343 -65.38 -18.85 -43.97
C PRO A 343 -65.54 -18.67 -45.50
N HIS A 344 -64.46 -18.30 -46.19
CA HIS A 344 -64.38 -18.52 -47.63
C HIS A 344 -63.01 -19.04 -48.07
N GLN A 345 -63.10 -19.94 -49.04
CA GLN A 345 -62.08 -20.85 -49.54
C GLN A 345 -60.99 -20.16 -50.36
N GLY A 346 -59.85 -20.84 -50.53
CA GLY A 346 -58.86 -20.55 -51.57
C GLY A 346 -57.46 -20.93 -51.12
N ILE A 347 -57.03 -22.19 -51.28
CA ILE A 347 -56.14 -22.61 -52.37
C ILE A 347 -55.04 -21.58 -52.67
N ARG A 348 -53.79 -21.87 -52.29
CA ARG A 348 -52.69 -22.18 -53.23
C ARG A 348 -51.39 -22.52 -52.50
N ARG A 349 -50.87 -23.71 -52.84
CA ARG A 349 -49.43 -24.05 -52.84
C ARG A 349 -48.62 -22.89 -53.42
N VAL A 350 -47.40 -22.67 -52.94
CA VAL A 350 -46.17 -22.77 -53.75
C VAL A 350 -45.00 -23.06 -52.79
N SER A 351 -44.33 -24.16 -53.11
CA SER A 351 -43.00 -24.58 -52.67
C SER A 351 -41.96 -23.62 -53.24
N LEU A 352 -40.81 -23.42 -52.58
CA LEU A 352 -39.48 -23.72 -53.13
C LEU A 352 -38.35 -23.01 -52.36
N TYR A 353 -37.34 -23.85 -52.09
CA TYR A 353 -35.92 -23.63 -51.76
C TYR A 353 -35.55 -23.06 -50.39
#